data_AF-A0A377CHZ5-F1
#
_entry.id   AF-A0A377CHZ5-F1
#
_cell.length_a   1.000
_cell.length_b   1.000
_cell.length_c   1.000
_cell.angle_alpha   90.00
_cell.angle_beta   90.00
_cell.angle_gamma   90.00
#
_symmetry.space_group_name_H-M   'P 1'
#
loop_
_entity.id
_entity.type
_entity.pdbx_description
1 polymer ?
#
loop_
_entity_poly.entity_id
_entity_poly.type
_entity_poly.pdbx_seq_one_letter_code
_entity_poly.pdbx_strand_id
1 'polypeptide(L)'
;MAKSLFRALVALSFLAPLWLNAAPRVITLSPANTELAFAAGITPVGVSSYSDYPPQAQKIEQVSTWQGMNLERIVALKPDLVIAWRGGNAERQVDQLASLE
;
A
#
# COMPACT_ATOMS: atom_id res chain seq x y z
N MET A 1 18.77 42.30 -10.18
CA MET A 1 19.11 40.87 -10.36
C MET A 1 18.73 40.02 -9.13
N ALA A 2 19.22 40.34 -7.91
CA ALA A 2 18.96 39.55 -6.69
C ALA A 2 17.47 39.33 -6.31
N LYS A 3 16.59 40.33 -6.52
CA LYS A 3 15.16 40.23 -6.21
C LYS A 3 14.39 39.23 -7.11
N SER A 4 14.86 39.03 -8.33
CA SER A 4 14.27 38.06 -9.28
C SER A 4 14.67 36.63 -8.92
N LEU A 5 15.95 36.43 -8.54
CA LEU A 5 16.46 35.17 -8.02
C LEU A 5 15.74 34.75 -6.72
N PHE A 6 15.52 35.69 -5.79
CA PHE A 6 14.80 35.41 -4.54
C PHE A 6 13.34 34.98 -4.79
N ARG A 7 12.63 35.63 -5.71
CA ARG A 7 11.26 35.27 -6.09
C ARG A 7 11.19 33.89 -6.76
N ALA A 8 12.15 33.56 -7.62
CA ALA A 8 12.25 32.25 -8.24
C ALA A 8 12.50 31.14 -7.20
N LEU A 9 13.35 31.40 -6.21
CA LEU A 9 13.67 30.44 -5.15
C LEU A 9 12.46 30.16 -4.24
N VAL A 10 11.71 31.20 -3.88
CA VAL A 10 10.46 31.06 -3.10
C VAL A 10 9.41 30.27 -3.89
N ALA A 11 9.24 30.55 -5.19
CA ALA A 11 8.31 29.79 -6.04
C ALA A 11 8.70 28.31 -6.17
N LEU A 12 9.99 28.00 -6.23
CA LEU A 12 10.49 26.62 -6.28
C LEU A 12 10.20 25.86 -4.98
N SER A 13 10.33 26.51 -3.82
CA SER A 13 10.01 25.91 -2.52
C SER A 13 8.51 25.57 -2.36
N PHE A 14 7.61 26.30 -3.01
CA PHE A 14 6.18 25.98 -3.01
C PHE A 14 5.80 24.84 -3.97
N LEU A 15 6.65 24.51 -4.95
CA LEU A 15 6.46 23.38 -5.88
C LEU A 15 7.16 22.09 -5.43
N ALA A 16 8.17 22.20 -4.57
CA ALA A 16 8.88 21.06 -3.99
C ALA A 16 8.01 20.02 -3.24
N PRO A 17 6.98 20.38 -2.44
CA PRO A 17 6.26 19.40 -1.62
C PRO A 17 5.40 18.42 -2.43
N LEU A 18 5.10 18.71 -3.70
CA LEU A 18 4.38 17.79 -4.59
C LEU A 18 5.17 16.50 -4.86
N TRP A 19 6.50 16.57 -4.79
CA TRP A 19 7.41 15.45 -5.03
C TRP A 19 7.77 14.70 -3.73
N LEU A 20 7.32 15.18 -2.56
CA LEU A 20 7.61 14.60 -1.24
C LEU A 20 6.51 13.65 -0.72
N ASN A 21 5.37 13.52 -1.42
CA ASN A 21 4.34 12.59 -0.98
C ASN A 21 4.79 11.15 -1.18
N ALA A 22 4.88 10.39 -0.08
CA ALA A 22 5.17 8.97 -0.11
C ALA A 22 4.05 8.22 -0.86
N ALA A 23 4.42 7.15 -1.58
CA ALA A 23 3.44 6.30 -2.23
C ALA A 23 2.49 5.67 -1.17
N PRO A 24 1.19 5.52 -1.47
CA PRO A 24 0.24 4.88 -0.56
C PRO A 24 0.69 3.48 -0.15
N ARG A 25 0.52 3.16 1.13
CA ARG A 25 0.85 1.87 1.73
C ARG A 25 -0.28 0.89 1.47
N VAL A 26 -0.13 0.05 0.46
CA VAL A 26 -1.18 -0.89 0.05
C VAL A 26 -0.90 -2.30 0.56
N ILE A 27 -1.92 -2.96 1.11
CA ILE A 27 -1.90 -4.39 1.43
C ILE A 27 -2.85 -5.14 0.50
N THR A 28 -2.41 -6.30 0.02
CA THR A 28 -3.20 -7.18 -0.87
C THR A 28 -3.45 -8.51 -0.20
N LEU A 29 -4.71 -8.95 -0.17
CA LEU A 29 -5.14 -10.15 0.55
C LEU A 29 -5.44 -11.35 -0.35
N SER A 30 -5.02 -11.30 -1.62
CA SER A 30 -5.06 -12.44 -2.55
C SER A 30 -3.94 -12.35 -3.60
N PRO A 31 -3.53 -13.48 -4.21
CA PRO A 31 -2.55 -13.48 -5.30
C PRO A 31 -2.99 -12.58 -6.46
N ALA A 32 -4.24 -12.72 -6.92
CA ALA A 32 -4.80 -11.89 -7.98
C ALA A 32 -4.78 -10.38 -7.64
N ASN A 33 -5.08 -10.01 -6.39
CA ASN A 33 -5.01 -8.61 -5.96
C ASN A 33 -3.58 -8.10 -5.92
N THR A 34 -2.61 -8.97 -5.62
CA THR A 34 -1.18 -8.63 -5.68
C THR A 34 -0.79 -8.29 -7.11
N GLU A 35 -1.15 -9.14 -8.07
CA GLU A 35 -0.89 -8.91 -9.49
C GLU A 35 -1.54 -7.61 -9.99
N LEU A 36 -2.79 -7.35 -9.60
CA LEU A 36 -3.50 -6.11 -9.94
C LEU A 36 -2.80 -4.88 -9.39
N ALA A 37 -2.32 -4.92 -8.14
CA ALA A 37 -1.57 -3.81 -7.55
C ALA A 37 -0.28 -3.53 -8.33
N PHE A 38 0.49 -4.57 -8.64
CA PHE A 38 1.72 -4.43 -9.43
C PHE A 38 1.44 -3.95 -10.86
N ALA A 39 0.38 -4.45 -11.50
CA ALA A 39 -0.05 -3.98 -12.82
C ALA A 39 -0.46 -2.49 -12.81
N ALA A 40 -0.98 -2.00 -11.68
CA ALA A 40 -1.28 -0.58 -11.46
C ALA A 40 -0.05 0.25 -11.06
N GLY A 41 1.15 -0.33 -11.02
CA GLY A 41 2.39 0.35 -10.61
C GLY A 41 2.55 0.52 -9.10
N ILE A 42 1.71 -0.13 -8.30
CA ILE A 42 1.77 -0.09 -6.83
C ILE A 42 2.66 -1.24 -6.35
N THR A 43 3.58 -0.93 -5.43
CA THR A 43 4.35 -1.95 -4.70
C THR A 43 3.72 -2.16 -3.33
N PRO A 44 3.05 -3.30 -3.06
CA PRO A 44 2.42 -3.54 -1.77
C PRO A 44 3.43 -3.57 -0.62
N VAL A 45 2.99 -3.18 0.58
CA VAL A 45 3.74 -3.33 1.83
C VAL A 45 3.47 -4.66 2.53
N GLY A 46 2.41 -5.37 2.12
CA GLY A 46 2.05 -6.70 2.57
C GLY A 46 1.20 -7.43 1.53
N VAL A 47 1.43 -8.73 1.40
CA VAL A 47 0.77 -9.61 0.40
C VAL A 47 0.15 -10.84 1.07
N SER A 48 -0.61 -11.63 0.33
CA SER A 48 -1.10 -12.93 0.80
C SER A 48 -0.11 -14.07 0.53
N SER A 49 -0.34 -15.21 1.15
CA SER A 49 0.26 -16.48 0.74
C SER A 49 -0.01 -16.73 -0.73
N TYR A 50 0.96 -17.33 -1.43
CA TYR A 50 0.90 -17.61 -2.88
C TYR A 50 0.91 -16.38 -3.78
N SER A 51 1.13 -15.17 -3.25
CA SER A 51 1.42 -13.99 -4.06
C SER A 51 2.86 -14.04 -4.61
N ASP A 52 3.06 -14.84 -5.65
CA ASP A 52 4.38 -15.15 -6.21
C ASP A 52 4.70 -14.43 -7.52
N TYR A 53 3.73 -13.73 -8.11
CA TYR A 53 3.88 -12.90 -9.29
C TYR A 53 3.56 -11.41 -9.01
N PRO A 54 4.34 -10.47 -9.56
CA PRO A 54 5.63 -10.67 -10.25
C PRO A 54 6.72 -11.12 -9.26
N PRO A 55 7.93 -11.53 -9.70
CA PRO A 55 8.96 -12.11 -8.81
C PRO A 55 9.37 -11.21 -7.63
N GLN A 56 9.17 -9.90 -7.72
CA GLN A 56 9.39 -8.97 -6.61
C GLN A 56 8.40 -9.19 -5.45
N ALA A 57 7.19 -9.69 -5.72
CA ALA A 57 6.16 -9.96 -4.71
C ALA A 57 6.60 -10.99 -3.68
N GLN A 58 7.42 -11.97 -4.09
CA GLN A 58 7.95 -13.02 -3.20
C GLN A 58 8.84 -12.49 -2.07
N LYS A 59 9.34 -11.25 -2.19
CA LYS A 59 10.16 -10.59 -1.16
C LYS A 59 9.34 -9.76 -0.19
N ILE A 60 8.04 -9.57 -0.47
CA ILE A 60 7.15 -8.77 0.36
C ILE A 60 6.63 -9.63 1.51
N GLU A 61 6.44 -9.00 2.66
CA GLU A 61 5.90 -9.65 3.84
C GLU A 61 4.51 -10.25 3.57
N GLN A 62 4.31 -11.51 3.96
CA GLN A 62 3.01 -12.18 3.87
C GLN A 62 2.20 -11.96 5.15
N VAL A 63 1.01 -11.36 5.00
CA VAL A 63 0.14 -10.97 6.13
C VAL A 63 -1.20 -11.71 6.15
N SER A 64 -1.47 -12.50 5.12
CA SER A 64 -2.70 -13.29 5.00
C SER A 64 -2.42 -14.66 4.40
N THR A 65 -3.20 -15.65 4.82
CA THR A 65 -3.18 -17.03 4.33
C THR A 65 -4.61 -17.49 4.07
N TRP A 66 -4.78 -18.69 3.52
CA TRP A 66 -6.12 -19.28 3.35
C TRP A 66 -6.85 -19.55 4.68
N GLN A 67 -6.11 -19.69 5.78
CA GLN A 67 -6.68 -19.87 7.13
C GLN A 67 -7.19 -18.56 7.75
N GLY A 68 -6.77 -17.41 7.21
CA GLY A 68 -7.11 -16.10 7.75
C GLY A 68 -5.98 -15.09 7.63
N MET A 69 -6.17 -13.90 8.19
CA MET A 69 -5.19 -12.81 8.17
C MET A 69 -4.65 -12.46 9.56
N ASN A 70 -3.42 -11.94 9.59
CA ASN A 70 -2.80 -11.41 10.80
C ASN A 70 -3.18 -9.93 10.96
N LEU A 71 -4.24 -9.67 11.73
CA LEU A 71 -4.81 -8.33 11.90
C LEU A 71 -3.84 -7.38 12.62
N GLU A 72 -3.17 -7.85 13.66
CA GLU A 72 -2.21 -7.07 14.42
C GLU A 72 -1.08 -6.58 13.53
N ARG A 73 -0.60 -7.46 12.64
CA ARG A 73 0.46 -7.10 11.71
C ARG A 73 -0.01 -6.14 10.62
N ILE A 74 -1.21 -6.34 10.08
CA ILE A 74 -1.82 -5.42 9.13
C ILE A 74 -1.94 -4.02 9.75
N VAL A 75 -2.46 -3.90 10.97
CA VAL A 75 -2.58 -2.61 11.68
C VAL A 75 -1.21 -1.99 11.95
N ALA A 76 -0.22 -2.78 12.38
CA ALA A 76 1.14 -2.29 12.63
C ALA A 76 1.83 -1.75 11.36
N LEU A 77 1.47 -2.29 10.20
CA LEU A 77 1.96 -1.81 8.90
C LEU A 77 1.31 -0.48 8.46
N LYS A 78 0.27 0.01 9.15
CA LYS A 78 -0.42 1.27 8.83
C LYS A 78 -0.74 1.39 7.32
N PRO A 79 -1.54 0.48 6.76
CA PRO A 79 -1.94 0.57 5.37
C PRO A 79 -2.88 1.77 5.16
N ASP A 80 -2.74 2.42 4.02
CA ASP A 80 -3.69 3.41 3.53
C ASP A 80 -4.82 2.76 2.72
N LEU A 81 -4.60 1.53 2.23
CA LEU A 81 -5.57 0.74 1.46
C LEU A 81 -5.35 -0.75 1.68
N VAL A 82 -6.44 -1.49 1.89
CA VAL A 82 -6.46 -2.95 1.92
C VAL A 82 -7.32 -3.48 0.77
N ILE A 83 -6.73 -4.25 -0.15
CA ILE A 83 -7.42 -4.84 -1.29
C ILE A 83 -7.82 -6.28 -0.95
N ALA A 84 -9.07 -6.46 -0.52
CA ALA A 84 -9.66 -7.74 -0.13
C ALA A 84 -10.35 -8.46 -1.31
N TRP A 85 -10.62 -9.75 -1.11
CA TRP A 85 -11.39 -10.63 -1.99
C TRP A 85 -12.37 -11.47 -1.17
N ARG A 86 -13.68 -11.21 -1.30
CA ARG A 86 -14.73 -11.89 -0.54
C ARG A 86 -14.74 -13.42 -0.66
N GLY A 87 -14.28 -13.96 -1.77
CA GLY A 87 -14.26 -15.42 -1.99
C GLY A 87 -13.18 -16.16 -1.20
N GLY A 88 -12.10 -15.48 -0.80
CA GLY A 88 -10.97 -16.08 -0.09
C GLY A 88 -10.67 -15.47 1.27
N ASN A 89 -11.14 -14.25 1.54
CA ASN A 89 -10.94 -13.58 2.83
C ASN A 89 -12.18 -13.70 3.70
N ALA A 90 -11.97 -13.93 5.00
CA ALA A 90 -13.05 -13.90 5.98
C ALA A 90 -13.59 -12.48 6.10
N GLU A 91 -14.82 -12.25 5.60
CA GLU A 91 -15.45 -10.92 5.56
C GLU A 91 -15.48 -10.25 6.94
N ARG A 92 -15.75 -11.02 8.00
CA ARG A 92 -15.70 -10.54 9.39
C ARG A 92 -14.35 -9.94 9.80
N GLN A 93 -13.23 -10.51 9.32
CA GLN A 93 -11.90 -9.96 9.63
C GLN A 93 -11.61 -8.70 8.81
N VAL A 94 -12.11 -8.62 7.58
CA VAL A 94 -12.04 -7.39 6.77
C VAL A 94 -12.86 -6.27 7.42
N ASP A 95 -14.06 -6.60 7.92
CA ASP A 95 -14.92 -5.64 8.62
C ASP A 95 -14.28 -5.12 9.90
N GLN A 96 -13.51 -5.97 10.61
CA GLN A 96 -12.73 -5.53 11.77
C GLN A 96 -11.71 -4.46 11.38
N LEU A 97 -10.99 -4.62 10.26
CA LEU A 97 -10.05 -3.60 9.78
C LEU A 97 -10.76 -2.28 9.46
N ALA A 98 -11.94 -2.35 8.83
CA ALA A 98 -12.75 -1.17 8.53
C ALA A 98 -13.27 -0.46 9.79
N SER A 99 -13.45 -1.19 10.90
CA SER A 99 -13.90 -0.62 12.18
C SER A 99 -12.79 0.06 13.01
N LEU A 100 -11.53 -0.07 12.59
CA LEU A 100 -10.37 0.48 13.28
C LEU A 100 -9.95 1.86 12.77
N GLU A 101 -10.62 2.38 11.73
CA GLU A 101 -10.53 3.77 11.29
C GLU A 101 -11.37 4.70 12.19
#